data_AF-A0A7H8PZT6-F1
#
_entry.id   AF-A0A7H8PZT6-F1
#
_cell.length_a   1.000
_cell.length_b   1.000
_cell.length_c   1.000
_cell.angle_alpha   90.00
_cell.angle_beta   90.00
_cell.angle_gamma   90.00
#
_symmetry.space_group_name_H-M   'P 1'
#
loop_
_entity.id
_entity.type
_entity.pdbx_description
1 polymer ?
#
loop_
_entity_poly.entity_id
_entity_poly.type
_entity_poly.pdbx_seq_one_letter_code
_entity_poly.pdbx_strand_id
1 'polypeptide(L)'
;MHTIRTAFSTPIFIRDIEDSDGVNDRLTHIILDMEANTPGMKRSNIGSWDSKKDLLEWPFEEIRTLKKWIASGVKEVTLKATKNKFNPHTQDMLAHAWANVSRADSYRKIHNHEACTWSGVYYVKSDLVKDKSVSSGNIEFLDPRMLCISAELPNSSFGSRVRVVPRAGRLVIFPNWLLHYVNPVEDDSLRICIAFNVKLDTKTVRRRAGTMQPMFRQANEEMYTGLQQGEPLAGLQEPVPTVSAGETENASLPGSPD
;
A
#
# COMPACT_ATOMS: atom_id res chain seq x y z
N MET A 1 25.44 36.88 3.23
CA MET A 1 24.08 36.32 3.41
C MET A 1 24.17 34.81 3.28
N HIS A 2 23.52 34.02 4.14
CA HIS A 2 23.53 32.55 4.04
C HIS A 2 22.09 32.02 3.90
N THR A 3 21.95 30.79 3.41
CA THR A 3 20.66 30.10 3.29
C THR A 3 20.84 28.66 3.73
N ILE A 4 19.95 28.18 4.59
CA ILE A 4 19.89 26.77 5.02
C ILE A 4 18.69 26.13 4.30
N ARG A 5 18.90 24.98 3.66
CA ARG A 5 17.85 24.23 2.97
C ARG A 5 17.82 22.79 3.47
N THR A 6 16.62 22.29 3.76
CA THR A 6 16.41 20.86 4.00
C THR A 6 16.24 20.14 2.66
N ALA A 7 17.05 19.11 2.44
CA ALA A 7 16.93 18.20 1.30
C ALA A 7 16.48 16.82 1.80
N PHE A 8 15.69 16.12 0.98
CA PHE A 8 15.26 14.72 1.24
C PHE A 8 14.43 14.52 2.52
N SER A 9 13.66 15.52 2.94
CA SER A 9 12.77 15.42 4.09
C SER A 9 11.71 14.33 3.86
N THR A 10 11.61 13.39 4.80
CA THR A 10 10.63 12.30 4.77
C THR A 10 9.39 12.71 5.56
N PRO A 11 8.22 12.91 4.92
CA PRO A 11 7.01 13.32 5.64
C PRO A 11 6.38 12.12 6.35
N ILE A 12 6.12 12.23 7.65
CA ILE A 12 5.25 11.31 8.39
C ILE A 12 4.09 12.16 8.90
N PHE A 13 2.89 11.89 8.36
CA PHE A 13 1.67 12.55 8.78
C PHE A 13 1.07 11.78 9.95
N ILE A 14 0.70 12.51 11.00
CA ILE A 14 0.06 11.98 12.21
C ILE A 14 -1.11 12.89 12.54
N ARG A 15 -2.29 12.30 12.70
CA ARG A 15 -3.51 13.01 13.13
C ARG A 15 -4.26 12.15 14.11
N ASP A 16 -4.73 12.74 15.19
CA ASP A 16 -5.74 12.14 16.04
C ASP A 16 -7.12 12.59 15.52
N ILE A 17 -7.97 11.63 15.16
CA ILE A 17 -9.30 11.90 14.61
C ILE A 17 -10.26 12.19 15.76
N GLU A 18 -10.78 13.42 15.79
CA GLU A 18 -11.81 13.86 16.72
C GLU A 18 -13.12 13.06 16.54
N ASP A 19 -13.85 12.85 17.64
CA ASP A 19 -15.13 12.13 17.68
C ASP A 19 -15.10 10.72 17.05
N SER A 20 -13.95 10.03 17.12
CA SER A 20 -13.79 8.71 16.52
C SER A 20 -14.28 7.55 17.40
N ASP A 21 -14.60 7.78 18.67
CA ASP A 21 -14.91 6.74 19.64
C ASP A 21 -16.06 5.82 19.20
N GLY A 22 -17.19 6.39 18.78
CA GLY A 22 -18.34 5.59 18.33
C GLY A 22 -18.04 4.74 17.08
N VAL A 23 -17.20 5.25 16.17
CA VAL A 23 -16.75 4.51 14.98
C VAL A 23 -15.74 3.42 15.40
N ASN A 24 -14.84 3.73 16.33
CA ASN A 24 -13.84 2.79 16.83
C ASN A 24 -14.46 1.62 17.57
N ASP A 25 -15.48 1.85 18.39
CA ASP A 25 -16.22 0.80 19.10
C ASP A 25 -16.89 -0.15 18.12
N ARG A 26 -17.54 0.41 17.08
CA ARG A 26 -18.17 -0.39 16.04
C ARG A 26 -17.17 -1.15 15.18
N LEU A 27 -16.06 -0.52 14.77
CA LEU A 27 -14.97 -1.18 14.05
C LEU A 27 -14.32 -2.28 14.88
N THR A 28 -14.19 -2.10 16.19
CA THR A 28 -13.67 -3.13 17.11
C THR A 28 -14.51 -4.39 17.03
N HIS A 29 -15.84 -4.26 17.17
CA HIS A 29 -16.75 -5.42 17.06
C HIS A 29 -16.68 -6.07 15.67
N ILE A 30 -16.78 -5.28 14.59
CA ILE A 30 -16.70 -5.80 13.22
C ILE A 30 -15.41 -6.61 12.99
N ILE A 31 -14.27 -6.09 13.45
CA ILE A 31 -12.97 -6.73 13.24
C ILE A 31 -12.82 -8.01 14.07
N LEU A 32 -13.28 -8.00 15.33
CA LEU A 32 -13.23 -9.19 16.19
C LEU A 32 -14.18 -10.29 15.69
N ASP A 33 -15.34 -9.93 15.16
CA ASP A 33 -16.24 -10.88 14.50
C ASP A 33 -15.56 -11.49 13.26
N MET A 34 -14.89 -10.68 12.45
CA MET A 34 -14.12 -11.18 11.29
C MET A 34 -12.94 -12.07 11.70
N GLU A 35 -12.24 -11.74 12.78
CA GLU A 35 -11.17 -12.57 13.36
C GLU A 35 -11.71 -13.94 13.79
N ALA A 36 -12.83 -13.98 14.49
CA ALA A 36 -13.43 -15.22 14.98
C ALA A 36 -13.88 -16.17 13.85
N ASN A 37 -14.21 -15.62 12.68
CA ASN A 37 -14.84 -16.37 11.58
C ASN A 37 -13.93 -16.62 10.38
N THR A 38 -12.70 -16.10 10.35
CA THR A 38 -11.81 -16.27 9.18
C THR A 38 -10.35 -16.54 9.56
N PRO A 39 -9.62 -17.35 8.79
CA PRO A 39 -8.21 -17.59 9.05
C PRO A 39 -7.38 -16.32 8.82
N GLY A 40 -6.38 -16.13 9.67
CA GLY A 40 -5.44 -15.00 9.56
C GLY A 40 -4.45 -15.15 8.41
N MET A 41 -4.12 -14.05 7.76
CA MET A 41 -3.12 -14.00 6.70
C MET A 41 -1.70 -13.89 7.27
N LYS A 42 -0.73 -14.61 6.68
CA LYS A 42 0.70 -14.49 7.04
C LYS A 42 1.41 -13.49 6.14
N ARG A 43 2.08 -12.50 6.74
CA ARG A 43 2.87 -11.43 6.10
C ARG A 43 4.10 -11.11 6.97
N SER A 44 4.31 -9.84 7.33
CA SER A 44 5.31 -9.41 8.30
C SER A 44 4.87 -9.61 9.76
N ASN A 45 3.60 -9.99 10.01
CA ASN A 45 3.09 -10.33 11.34
C ASN A 45 3.77 -11.55 11.93
N ILE A 46 4.07 -11.45 13.21
CA ILE A 46 4.27 -12.56 14.13
C ILE A 46 3.19 -12.45 15.22
N GLY A 47 2.53 -13.57 15.53
CA GLY A 47 1.55 -13.68 16.63
C GLY A 47 0.25 -12.88 16.48
N SER A 48 0.03 -12.16 15.37
CA SER A 48 -1.18 -11.35 15.12
C SER A 48 -2.02 -11.92 13.99
N TRP A 49 -3.34 -11.72 14.09
CA TRP A 49 -4.28 -12.00 13.02
C TRP A 49 -4.32 -10.83 12.04
N ASP A 50 -4.33 -11.14 10.75
CA ASP A 50 -4.54 -10.17 9.68
C ASP A 50 -5.71 -10.59 8.79
N SER A 51 -6.58 -9.65 8.46
CA SER A 51 -7.61 -9.88 7.45
C SER A 51 -7.03 -9.98 6.03
N LYS A 52 -7.89 -10.33 5.07
CA LYS A 52 -7.68 -10.05 3.64
C LYS A 52 -7.60 -8.54 3.39
N LYS A 53 -7.10 -8.17 2.20
CA LYS A 53 -6.90 -6.77 1.78
C LYS A 53 -8.18 -6.08 1.26
N ASP A 54 -9.32 -6.73 1.41
CA ASP A 54 -10.64 -6.31 0.94
C ASP A 54 -11.42 -5.49 1.99
N LEU A 55 -10.79 -5.06 3.10
CA LEU A 55 -11.50 -4.37 4.20
C LEU A 55 -12.28 -3.14 3.74
N LEU A 56 -11.77 -2.43 2.74
CA LEU A 56 -12.45 -1.26 2.18
C LEU A 56 -13.75 -1.63 1.44
N GLU A 57 -14.00 -2.88 1.12
CA GLU A 57 -15.22 -3.36 0.44
C GLU A 57 -16.28 -3.84 1.43
N TRP A 58 -15.96 -3.93 2.72
CA TRP A 58 -16.91 -4.40 3.73
C TRP A 58 -18.11 -3.46 3.85
N PRO A 59 -19.35 -3.99 3.97
CA PRO A 59 -20.58 -3.23 3.79
C PRO A 59 -21.04 -2.45 5.04
N PHE A 60 -20.09 -1.86 5.79
CA PHE A 60 -20.36 -1.14 7.04
C PHE A 60 -20.20 0.38 6.88
N GLU A 61 -21.02 1.18 7.57
CA GLU A 61 -20.94 2.65 7.53
C GLU A 61 -19.60 3.16 8.06
N GLU A 62 -19.05 2.49 9.06
CA GLU A 62 -17.77 2.78 9.68
C GLU A 62 -16.62 2.69 8.67
N ILE A 63 -16.70 1.76 7.73
CA ILE A 63 -15.73 1.59 6.65
C ILE A 63 -15.83 2.76 5.66
N ARG A 64 -17.05 3.26 5.38
CA ARG A 64 -17.25 4.47 4.57
C ARG A 64 -16.67 5.70 5.25
N THR A 65 -16.84 5.83 6.56
CA THR A 65 -16.25 6.92 7.36
C THR A 65 -14.72 6.85 7.36
N LEU A 66 -14.16 5.66 7.60
CA LEU A 66 -12.71 5.43 7.54
C LEU A 66 -12.11 5.80 6.18
N LYS A 67 -12.76 5.45 5.07
CA LYS A 67 -12.34 5.85 3.72
C LYS A 67 -12.19 7.36 3.59
N LYS A 68 -13.12 8.14 4.15
CA LYS A 68 -13.07 9.61 4.13
C LYS A 68 -11.86 10.14 4.90
N TRP A 69 -11.58 9.58 6.09
CA TRP A 69 -10.41 9.94 6.89
C TRP A 69 -9.10 9.63 6.18
N ILE A 70 -8.97 8.43 5.59
CA ILE A 70 -7.80 8.04 4.81
C ILE A 70 -7.61 8.98 3.61
N ALA A 71 -8.66 9.22 2.82
CA ALA A 71 -8.57 10.09 1.65
C ALA A 71 -8.18 11.53 2.01
N SER A 72 -8.74 12.07 3.11
CA SER A 72 -8.38 13.40 3.60
C SER A 72 -6.92 13.46 4.06
N GLY A 73 -6.47 12.48 4.85
CA GLY A 73 -5.09 12.42 5.31
C GLY A 73 -4.09 12.30 4.15
N VAL A 74 -4.38 11.44 3.17
CA VAL A 74 -3.56 11.27 1.96
C VAL A 74 -3.48 12.58 1.16
N LYS A 75 -4.59 13.28 1.00
CA LYS A 75 -4.62 14.58 0.33
C LYS A 75 -3.69 15.57 1.01
N GLU A 76 -3.77 15.67 2.32
CA GLU A 76 -3.00 16.64 3.10
C GLU A 76 -1.50 16.36 3.11
N VAL A 77 -1.10 15.10 3.37
CA VAL A 77 0.33 14.74 3.32
C VAL A 77 0.89 14.96 1.92
N THR A 78 0.10 14.69 0.87
CA THR A 78 0.50 14.92 -0.52
C THR A 78 0.68 16.40 -0.83
N LEU A 79 -0.27 17.25 -0.43
CA LEU A 79 -0.18 18.71 -0.59
C LEU A 79 1.07 19.24 0.11
N LYS A 80 1.32 18.82 1.36
CA LYS A 80 2.51 19.23 2.12
C LYS A 80 3.81 18.76 1.46
N ALA A 81 3.89 17.48 1.10
CA ALA A 81 5.07 16.87 0.48
C ALA A 81 5.42 17.51 -0.88
N THR A 82 4.41 17.92 -1.63
CA THR A 82 4.59 18.54 -2.96
C THR A 82 4.65 20.07 -2.89
N LYS A 83 4.62 20.66 -1.69
CA LYS A 83 4.57 22.12 -1.49
C LYS A 83 3.42 22.78 -2.27
N ASN A 84 2.24 22.18 -2.17
CA ASN A 84 1.00 22.58 -2.85
C ASN A 84 1.06 22.54 -4.39
N LYS A 85 2.08 21.91 -4.98
CA LYS A 85 2.21 21.80 -6.45
C LYS A 85 1.36 20.69 -7.06
N PHE A 86 0.86 19.78 -6.24
CA PHE A 86 0.01 18.69 -6.68
C PHE A 86 -1.10 18.43 -5.66
N ASN A 87 -2.34 18.50 -6.13
CA ASN A 87 -3.56 18.29 -5.33
C ASN A 87 -4.25 17.01 -5.81
N PRO A 88 -4.18 15.89 -5.07
CA PRO A 88 -4.79 14.64 -5.50
C PRO A 88 -6.32 14.69 -5.34
N HIS A 89 -7.04 14.20 -6.35
CA HIS A 89 -8.48 13.95 -6.25
C HIS A 89 -8.73 12.55 -5.69
N THR A 90 -9.83 12.37 -4.95
CA THR A 90 -10.17 11.06 -4.37
C THR A 90 -10.36 9.98 -5.43
N GLN A 91 -10.82 10.35 -6.63
CA GLN A 91 -10.97 9.44 -7.77
C GLN A 91 -9.63 8.88 -8.29
N ASP A 92 -8.52 9.59 -8.02
CA ASP A 92 -7.17 9.15 -8.40
C ASP A 92 -6.52 8.25 -7.33
N MET A 93 -7.22 7.98 -6.21
CA MET A 93 -6.73 7.20 -5.09
C MET A 93 -7.22 5.75 -5.18
N LEU A 94 -6.33 4.86 -5.61
CA LEU A 94 -6.57 3.41 -5.57
C LEU A 94 -6.02 2.87 -4.25
N ALA A 95 -6.85 2.18 -3.49
CA ALA A 95 -6.48 1.75 -2.15
C ALA A 95 -6.95 0.33 -1.82
N HIS A 96 -6.19 -0.34 -0.96
CA HIS A 96 -6.61 -1.55 -0.25
C HIS A 96 -6.29 -1.38 1.24
N ALA A 97 -6.98 -2.11 2.10
CA ALA A 97 -6.73 -2.08 3.54
C ALA A 97 -6.98 -3.45 4.17
N TRP A 98 -6.38 -3.69 5.32
CA TRP A 98 -6.58 -4.92 6.09
C TRP A 98 -6.51 -4.61 7.59
N ALA A 99 -7.32 -5.33 8.36
CA ALA A 99 -7.32 -5.24 9.82
C ALA A 99 -6.19 -6.10 10.41
N ASN A 100 -5.68 -5.65 11.54
CA ASN A 100 -4.71 -6.36 12.36
C ASN A 100 -5.23 -6.44 13.79
N VAL A 101 -5.24 -7.65 14.36
CA VAL A 101 -5.51 -7.89 15.77
C VAL A 101 -4.24 -8.43 16.42
N SER A 102 -3.73 -7.68 17.37
CA SER A 102 -2.48 -7.93 18.09
C SER A 102 -2.75 -8.11 19.58
N ARG A 103 -2.16 -9.16 20.15
CA ARG A 103 -2.14 -9.49 21.59
C ARG A 103 -0.68 -9.74 22.02
N ALA A 104 -0.46 -10.30 23.21
CA ALA A 104 0.85 -10.63 23.75
C ALA A 104 1.80 -11.27 22.73
N ASP A 105 3.06 -10.84 22.77
CA ASP A 105 4.18 -11.27 21.93
C ASP A 105 4.02 -11.03 20.43
N SER A 106 2.92 -10.40 20.00
CA SER A 106 2.73 -10.07 18.59
C SER A 106 3.56 -8.85 18.18
N TYR A 107 4.17 -8.91 17.00
CA TYR A 107 4.98 -7.82 16.45
C TYR A 107 4.96 -7.83 14.92
N ARG A 108 5.55 -6.79 14.32
CA ARG A 108 5.80 -6.72 12.87
C ARG A 108 7.30 -6.69 12.65
N LYS A 109 7.80 -7.57 11.79
CA LYS A 109 9.19 -7.50 11.31
C LYS A 109 9.44 -6.20 10.56
N ILE A 110 10.70 -5.79 10.43
CA ILE A 110 11.09 -4.66 9.59
C ILE A 110 10.67 -4.95 8.14
N HIS A 111 9.92 -4.02 7.54
CA HIS A 111 9.45 -4.12 6.16
C HIS A 111 9.09 -2.75 5.58
N ASN A 112 8.77 -2.74 4.29
CA ASN A 112 8.13 -1.65 3.57
C ASN A 112 6.94 -2.19 2.75
N HIS A 113 6.33 -1.36 1.92
CA HIS A 113 5.22 -1.76 1.04
C HIS A 113 5.52 -1.43 -0.41
N GLU A 114 5.20 -2.36 -1.31
CA GLU A 114 5.40 -2.19 -2.74
C GLU A 114 4.16 -1.64 -3.45
N ALA A 115 4.36 -1.10 -4.66
CA ALA A 115 3.32 -0.71 -5.61
C ALA A 115 2.27 0.33 -5.14
N CYS A 116 2.57 1.12 -4.09
CA CYS A 116 1.73 2.24 -3.66
C CYS A 116 2.56 3.54 -3.49
N THR A 117 1.87 4.66 -3.28
CA THR A 117 2.50 5.96 -3.03
C THR A 117 2.65 6.21 -1.54
N TRP A 118 1.56 5.95 -0.80
CA TRP A 118 1.48 6.12 0.63
C TRP A 118 1.07 4.80 1.28
N SER A 119 1.67 4.51 2.42
CA SER A 119 1.20 3.51 3.36
C SER A 119 0.70 4.20 4.62
N GLY A 120 -0.14 3.52 5.38
CA GLY A 120 -0.61 4.08 6.63
C GLY A 120 -1.24 3.05 7.54
N VAL A 121 -1.53 3.52 8.75
CA VAL A 121 -2.20 2.77 9.79
C VAL A 121 -3.18 3.70 10.50
N TYR A 122 -4.40 3.20 10.69
CA TYR A 122 -5.38 3.80 11.58
C TYR A 122 -5.54 2.91 12.81
N TYR A 123 -5.40 3.49 14.00
CA TYR A 123 -5.51 2.78 15.26
C TYR A 123 -6.96 2.80 15.74
N VAL A 124 -7.63 1.65 15.66
CA VAL A 124 -9.01 1.48 16.11
C VAL A 124 -9.04 1.36 17.64
N LYS A 125 -8.18 0.50 18.19
CA LYS A 125 -8.08 0.22 19.62
C LYS A 125 -6.62 0.05 20.02
N SER A 126 -6.27 0.61 21.17
CA SER A 126 -4.90 0.50 21.70
C SER A 126 -4.95 0.61 23.22
N ASP A 127 -5.19 -0.53 23.87
CA ASP A 127 -5.25 -0.63 25.34
C ASP A 127 -3.86 -0.96 25.94
N LEU A 128 -2.78 -0.64 25.22
CA LEU A 128 -1.41 -1.02 25.59
C LEU A 128 -1.03 -0.52 26.99
N VAL A 129 -0.59 -1.44 27.85
CA VAL A 129 -0.10 -1.17 29.20
C VAL A 129 1.42 -1.09 29.16
N LYS A 130 1.94 0.14 29.15
CA LYS A 130 3.36 0.40 28.89
C LYS A 130 4.27 0.30 30.12
N ASP A 131 3.83 -0.40 31.16
CA ASP A 131 4.53 -0.49 32.45
C ASP A 131 5.85 -1.25 32.32
N LYS A 132 5.87 -2.34 31.54
CA LYS A 132 7.10 -3.11 31.28
C LYS A 132 8.02 -2.43 30.26
N SER A 133 7.43 -1.78 29.25
CA SER A 133 8.15 -1.23 28.11
C SER A 133 7.41 -0.08 27.46
N VAL A 134 8.05 1.09 27.47
CA VAL A 134 7.55 2.31 26.81
C VAL A 134 7.41 2.15 25.28
N SER A 135 8.18 1.20 24.71
CA SER A 135 8.17 0.84 23.30
C SER A 135 7.06 -0.12 22.91
N SER A 136 6.41 -0.81 23.87
CA SER A 136 5.39 -1.83 23.61
C SER A 136 4.38 -1.37 22.55
N GLY A 137 4.21 -2.17 21.50
CA GLY A 137 3.28 -1.96 20.38
C GLY A 137 3.48 -0.69 19.52
N ASN A 138 4.55 0.08 19.75
CA ASN A 138 4.86 1.27 18.95
C ASN A 138 5.27 0.90 17.53
N ILE A 139 4.83 1.71 16.57
CA ILE A 139 5.45 1.72 15.24
C ILE A 139 6.70 2.60 15.28
N GLU A 140 7.78 2.10 14.71
CA GLU A 140 9.03 2.85 14.55
C GLU A 140 9.47 2.85 13.10
N PHE A 141 9.96 4.01 12.66
CA PHE A 141 10.45 4.28 11.32
C PHE A 141 11.97 4.44 11.37
N LEU A 142 12.65 3.77 10.45
CA LEU A 142 14.10 3.85 10.30
C LEU A 142 14.45 4.99 9.34
N ASP A 143 15.51 5.73 9.66
CA ASP A 143 16.06 6.71 8.72
C ASP A 143 16.44 6.00 7.40
N PRO A 144 15.88 6.39 6.25
CA PRO A 144 16.15 5.72 4.99
C PRO A 144 17.59 5.95 4.48
N ARG A 145 18.34 6.87 5.09
CA ARG A 145 19.72 7.18 4.74
C ARG A 145 20.63 6.22 5.49
N MET A 146 20.98 5.11 4.84
CA MET A 146 21.74 3.98 5.41
C MET A 146 22.96 4.35 6.28
N LEU A 147 23.65 5.46 6.00
CA LEU A 147 24.85 5.89 6.73
C LEU A 147 24.59 6.94 7.83
N CYS A 148 23.38 7.50 7.94
CA CYS A 148 23.08 8.51 8.97
C CYS A 148 23.02 7.92 10.38
N ILE A 149 22.92 6.59 10.53
CA ILE A 149 22.85 5.90 11.83
C ILE A 149 24.14 6.11 12.66
N SER A 150 25.26 6.50 12.05
CA SER A 150 26.53 6.73 12.76
C SER A 150 26.67 8.15 13.35
N ALA A 151 25.71 9.05 13.12
CA ALA A 151 25.78 10.42 13.59
C ALA A 151 24.39 10.90 14.03
N GLU A 152 24.22 11.07 15.34
CA GLU A 152 23.02 11.67 15.91
C GLU A 152 23.23 13.15 16.15
N LEU A 153 22.28 13.97 15.71
CA LEU A 153 22.20 15.37 16.10
C LEU A 153 21.21 15.49 17.28
N PRO A 154 21.61 16.09 18.42
CA PRO A 154 20.73 16.21 19.58
C PRO A 154 19.39 16.86 19.23
N ASN A 155 18.31 16.32 19.81
CA ASN A 155 16.94 16.79 19.61
C ASN A 155 16.48 16.81 18.14
N SER A 156 16.97 15.87 17.33
CA SER A 156 16.58 15.74 15.92
C SER A 156 16.27 14.30 15.54
N SER A 157 15.57 14.14 14.42
CA SER A 157 15.37 12.85 13.75
C SER A 157 16.54 12.47 12.84
N PHE A 158 17.68 13.19 12.90
CA PHE A 158 18.81 12.94 12.03
C PHE A 158 19.58 11.70 12.54
N GLY A 159 19.57 10.63 11.76
CA GLY A 159 20.25 9.38 12.12
C GLY A 159 19.52 8.54 13.17
N SER A 160 18.43 9.04 13.74
CA SER A 160 17.65 8.39 14.79
C SER A 160 16.35 7.79 14.28
N ARG A 161 15.76 6.90 15.07
CA ARG A 161 14.45 6.30 14.77
C ARG A 161 13.34 7.29 15.09
N VAL A 162 12.31 7.35 14.25
CA VAL A 162 11.10 8.11 14.55
C VAL A 162 10.05 7.16 15.10
N ARG A 163 9.57 7.41 16.31
CA ARG A 163 8.58 6.58 17.01
C ARG A 163 7.21 7.24 17.00
N VAL A 164 6.18 6.44 16.73
CA VAL A 164 4.78 6.87 16.92
C VAL A 164 4.10 5.94 17.91
N VAL A 165 3.57 6.55 18.98
CA VAL A 165 2.77 5.85 19.98
C VAL A 165 1.37 5.62 19.42
N PRO A 166 0.85 4.38 19.42
CA PRO A 166 -0.51 4.08 18.99
C PRO A 166 -1.49 4.66 20.01
N ARG A 167 -2.57 5.24 19.51
CA ARG A 167 -3.69 5.77 20.29
C ARG A 167 -4.96 5.53 19.48
N ALA A 168 -6.05 5.12 20.12
CA ALA A 168 -7.34 5.00 19.43
C ALA A 168 -7.65 6.32 18.69
N GLY A 169 -8.15 6.24 17.47
CA GLY A 169 -8.41 7.41 16.62
C GLY A 169 -7.20 7.96 15.87
N ARG A 170 -5.97 7.49 16.13
CA ARG A 170 -4.77 8.01 15.46
C ARG A 170 -4.63 7.45 14.04
N LEU A 171 -4.49 8.34 13.07
CA LEU A 171 -4.15 8.08 11.68
C LEU A 171 -2.68 8.46 11.43
N VAL A 172 -1.90 7.51 10.90
CA VAL A 172 -0.52 7.72 10.50
C VAL A 172 -0.36 7.40 9.01
N ILE A 173 0.27 8.29 8.24
CA ILE A 173 0.52 8.12 6.81
C ILE A 173 1.97 8.46 6.50
N PHE A 174 2.64 7.60 5.74
CA PHE A 174 4.07 7.69 5.45
C PHE A 174 4.38 7.12 4.05
N PRO A 175 5.53 7.48 3.44
CA PRO A 175 5.90 6.97 2.13
C PRO A 175 6.07 5.45 2.16
N ASN A 176 5.59 4.76 1.12
CA ASN A 176 5.56 3.30 1.08
C ASN A 176 6.94 2.63 1.27
N TRP A 177 8.00 3.30 0.82
CA TRP A 177 9.39 2.81 0.88
C TRP A 177 10.03 2.94 2.27
N LEU A 178 9.42 3.69 3.19
CA LEU A 178 9.99 3.93 4.51
C LEU A 178 9.97 2.64 5.34
N LEU A 179 11.15 2.14 5.67
CA LEU A 179 11.28 0.96 6.50
C LEU A 179 10.71 1.23 7.89
N HIS A 180 9.84 0.33 8.32
CA HIS A 180 9.19 0.40 9.62
C HIS A 180 8.96 -0.98 10.20
N TYR A 181 8.77 -1.01 11.51
CA TYR A 181 8.42 -2.20 12.26
C TYR A 181 7.51 -1.82 13.42
N VAL A 182 6.91 -2.83 14.05
CA VAL A 182 6.10 -2.64 15.26
C VAL A 182 6.78 -3.44 16.35
N ASN A 183 7.10 -2.78 17.45
CA ASN A 183 7.67 -3.43 18.63
C ASN A 183 6.69 -4.49 19.19
N PRO A 184 7.20 -5.54 19.85
CA PRO A 184 6.36 -6.51 20.54
C PRO A 184 5.36 -5.85 21.49
N VAL A 185 4.17 -6.45 21.58
CA VAL A 185 3.24 -6.18 22.68
C VAL A 185 3.70 -7.00 23.87
N GLU A 186 4.16 -6.34 24.93
CA GLU A 186 4.83 -6.98 26.08
C GLU A 186 3.88 -7.32 27.27
N ASP A 187 2.59 -7.19 27.02
CA ASP A 187 1.49 -7.43 27.96
C ASP A 187 0.34 -8.19 27.26
N ASP A 188 -0.76 -8.46 27.97
CA ASP A 188 -1.93 -9.13 27.42
C ASP A 188 -2.94 -8.15 26.77
N SER A 189 -2.52 -6.91 26.48
CA SER A 189 -3.41 -5.88 25.96
C SER A 189 -3.81 -6.15 24.51
N LEU A 190 -4.98 -5.62 24.16
CA LEU A 190 -5.53 -5.70 22.82
C LEU A 190 -5.16 -4.45 22.03
N ARG A 191 -4.57 -4.67 20.86
CA ARG A 191 -4.27 -3.63 19.87
C ARG A 191 -4.89 -3.97 18.54
N ILE A 192 -5.81 -3.14 18.07
CA ILE A 192 -6.47 -3.28 16.78
C ILE A 192 -6.12 -2.07 15.92
N CYS A 193 -5.61 -2.33 14.72
CA CYS A 193 -5.38 -1.30 13.74
C CYS A 193 -5.76 -1.74 12.33
N ILE A 194 -6.03 -0.78 11.46
CA ILE A 194 -6.29 -1.00 10.05
C ILE A 194 -5.11 -0.43 9.28
N ALA A 195 -4.32 -1.31 8.67
CA ALA A 195 -3.25 -0.92 7.78
C ALA A 195 -3.81 -0.75 6.36
N PHE A 196 -3.26 0.21 5.61
CA PHE A 196 -3.72 0.49 4.26
C PHE A 196 -2.59 0.98 3.37
N ASN A 197 -2.77 0.80 2.07
CA ASN A 197 -1.92 1.37 1.03
C ASN A 197 -2.77 2.18 0.07
N VAL A 198 -2.26 3.33 -0.36
CA VAL A 198 -2.88 4.19 -1.37
C VAL A 198 -1.89 4.47 -2.48
N LYS A 199 -2.28 4.14 -3.71
CA LYS A 199 -1.60 4.52 -4.94
C LYS A 199 -2.31 5.73 -5.53
N LEU A 200 -1.54 6.77 -5.83
CA LEU A 200 -2.02 7.92 -6.61
C LEU A 200 -1.83 7.60 -8.10
N ASP A 201 -2.91 7.21 -8.79
CA ASP A 201 -2.91 6.95 -10.23
C ASP A 201 -3.27 8.23 -10.99
N THR A 202 -2.26 8.98 -11.41
CA THR A 202 -2.45 10.23 -12.16
C THR A 202 -2.06 10.06 -13.62
N LYS A 203 -2.70 10.83 -14.52
CA LYS A 203 -2.28 10.94 -15.93
C LYS A 203 -0.80 11.32 -16.10
N THR A 204 -0.21 12.02 -15.13
CA THR A 204 1.21 12.40 -15.12
C THR A 204 2.16 11.22 -14.87
N VAL A 205 1.78 10.25 -14.02
CA VAL A 205 2.51 8.98 -13.84
C VAL A 205 2.45 8.16 -15.13
N ARG A 206 1.28 8.11 -15.78
CA ARG A 206 1.12 7.50 -17.10
C ARG A 206 1.96 8.19 -18.18
N ARG A 207 2.16 9.52 -18.11
CA ARG A 207 2.99 10.28 -19.06
C ARG A 207 4.48 9.92 -18.98
N ARG A 208 5.04 9.68 -17.78
CA ARG A 208 6.44 9.20 -17.64
C ARG A 208 6.63 7.79 -18.17
N ALA A 209 5.64 6.92 -18.02
CA ALA A 209 5.65 5.61 -18.65
C ALA A 209 5.50 5.72 -20.19
N GLY A 210 4.62 6.61 -20.67
CA GLY A 210 4.37 6.83 -22.10
C GLY A 210 5.49 7.57 -22.85
N THR A 211 6.43 8.22 -22.15
CA THR A 211 7.68 8.73 -22.76
C THR A 211 8.74 7.65 -22.92
N MET A 212 8.58 6.49 -22.27
CA MET A 212 9.47 5.35 -22.49
C MET A 212 9.04 4.64 -23.78
N GLN A 213 9.93 4.62 -24.76
CA GLN A 213 9.74 3.80 -25.94
C GLN A 213 9.99 2.34 -25.57
N PRO A 214 9.21 1.39 -26.09
CA PRO A 214 9.59 -0.02 -25.99
C PRO A 214 10.98 -0.20 -26.61
N MET A 215 11.88 -0.91 -25.92
CA MET A 215 13.25 -1.18 -26.42
C MET A 215 13.24 -1.96 -27.74
N PHE A 216 12.14 -2.62 -28.04
CA PHE A 216 11.88 -3.24 -29.33
C PHE A 216 10.57 -2.70 -29.90
N ARG A 217 10.68 -1.92 -30.97
CA ARG A 217 9.56 -1.59 -31.82
C ARG A 217 9.49 -2.71 -32.86
N GLN A 218 8.47 -3.57 -32.82
CA GLN A 218 8.19 -4.40 -34.00
C GLN A 218 7.78 -3.44 -35.10
N ALA A 219 8.63 -3.28 -36.11
CA ALA A 219 8.24 -2.66 -37.36
C ALA A 219 7.28 -3.64 -38.04
N ASN A 220 5.98 -3.35 -37.97
CA ASN A 220 4.99 -3.55 -39.03
C ASN A 220 3.60 -3.31 -38.43
N GLU A 221 3.13 -2.08 -38.52
CA GLU A 221 1.71 -1.80 -38.72
C GLU A 221 1.66 -0.56 -39.62
N GLU A 222 1.26 -0.82 -40.86
CA GLU A 222 1.25 0.14 -41.96
C GLU A 222 0.34 1.33 -41.66
N MET A 223 0.76 2.47 -42.20
CA MET A 223 0.00 3.71 -42.22
C MET A 223 -1.40 3.50 -42.81
N TYR A 224 -2.44 3.84 -42.06
CA TYR A 224 -3.73 4.22 -42.64
C TYR A 224 -3.81 5.74 -42.76
N THR A 225 -3.24 6.26 -43.84
CA THR A 225 -3.70 7.51 -44.49
C THR A 225 -4.94 7.17 -45.33
N GLY A 226 -6.03 7.89 -45.10
CA GLY A 226 -7.34 7.56 -45.67
C GLY A 226 -7.55 7.90 -47.15
N LEU A 227 -8.68 7.45 -47.69
CA LEU A 227 -9.64 8.20 -48.52
C LEU A 227 -10.79 7.30 -48.98
N GLN A 228 -11.89 7.96 -49.33
CA GLN A 228 -13.22 7.49 -49.66
C GLN A 228 -13.33 6.59 -50.92
N GLN A 229 -14.40 5.76 -50.90
CA GLN A 229 -15.33 5.40 -52.00
C GLN A 229 -14.81 4.70 -53.28
N GLY A 230 -15.48 3.58 -53.65
CA GLY A 230 -15.74 3.23 -55.05
C GLY A 230 -15.63 1.75 -55.44
N GLU A 231 -16.79 1.08 -55.51
CA GLU A 231 -17.20 -0.03 -56.41
C GLU A 231 -16.46 -1.41 -56.41
N PRO A 232 -17.19 -2.54 -56.50
CA PRO A 232 -16.64 -3.88 -56.69
C PRO A 232 -16.72 -4.34 -58.16
N LEU A 233 -15.75 -5.11 -58.66
CA LEU A 233 -15.96 -5.94 -59.85
C LEU A 233 -15.06 -7.18 -59.89
N ALA A 234 -15.76 -8.32 -59.88
CA ALA A 234 -15.55 -9.58 -60.61
C ALA A 234 -14.16 -10.28 -60.64
N GLY A 235 -14.16 -11.47 -60.04
CA GLY A 235 -13.84 -12.72 -60.73
C GLY A 235 -12.38 -13.11 -60.89
N LEU A 236 -12.00 -14.25 -60.31
CA LEU A 236 -11.46 -15.43 -61.02
C LEU A 236 -11.17 -16.56 -60.03
N GLN A 237 -11.37 -17.79 -60.54
CA GLN A 237 -11.39 -19.09 -59.85
C GLN A 237 -10.07 -19.50 -59.18
N GLU A 238 -10.22 -20.11 -57.99
CA GLU A 238 -9.69 -21.42 -57.51
C GLU A 238 -8.61 -22.14 -58.37
N PRO A 239 -7.64 -22.86 -57.77
CA PRO A 239 -7.99 -24.04 -56.96
C PRO A 239 -7.12 -24.41 -55.75
N VAL A 240 -7.76 -25.18 -54.87
CA VAL A 240 -7.20 -26.03 -53.81
C VAL A 240 -6.51 -27.28 -54.39
N PRO A 241 -5.45 -27.80 -53.75
CA PRO A 241 -5.52 -29.15 -53.14
C PRO A 241 -4.91 -29.14 -51.72
N THR A 242 -5.61 -29.61 -50.67
CA THR A 242 -5.62 -30.99 -50.11
C THR A 242 -4.20 -31.61 -50.06
N VAL A 243 -3.69 -32.23 -48.98
CA VAL A 243 -4.27 -33.21 -48.05
C VAL A 243 -3.36 -33.32 -46.80
N SER A 244 -3.91 -33.90 -45.72
CA SER A 244 -3.29 -34.90 -44.81
C SER A 244 -2.45 -34.36 -43.66
N ALA A 245 -2.94 -34.31 -42.41
CA ALA A 245 -3.33 -35.39 -41.48
C ALA A 245 -2.14 -36.06 -40.75
N GLY A 246 -2.33 -36.24 -39.43
CA GLY A 246 -1.42 -36.85 -38.46
C GLY A 246 -1.23 -35.91 -37.25
N GLU A 247 -2.04 -35.94 -36.19
CA GLU A 247 -2.05 -36.95 -35.10
C GLU A 247 -0.62 -37.19 -34.56
N THR A 248 -0.28 -37.16 -33.27
CA THR A 248 -1.00 -37.18 -31.98
C THR A 248 0.07 -37.02 -30.90
N GLU A 249 -0.33 -36.49 -29.74
CA GLU A 249 0.15 -36.86 -28.39
C GLU A 249 1.65 -36.72 -28.04
N ASN A 250 2.11 -36.74 -26.79
CA ASN A 250 1.67 -36.29 -25.48
C ASN A 250 2.87 -36.66 -24.57
N ALA A 251 3.00 -35.94 -23.46
CA ALA A 251 3.61 -36.42 -22.21
C ALA A 251 5.15 -36.55 -22.05
N SER A 252 5.59 -35.94 -20.94
CA SER A 252 6.41 -36.53 -19.88
C SER A 252 7.82 -35.98 -19.65
N LEU A 253 7.92 -35.27 -18.52
CA LEU A 253 9.11 -35.00 -17.72
C LEU A 253 9.65 -36.29 -17.06
N PRO A 254 10.95 -36.32 -16.75
CA PRO A 254 11.47 -36.80 -15.47
C PRO A 254 12.28 -35.68 -14.79
N GLY A 255 12.27 -35.50 -13.47
CA GLY A 255 12.52 -36.48 -12.43
C GLY A 255 13.92 -36.21 -11.86
N SER A 256 13.98 -35.49 -10.75
CA SER A 256 15.19 -35.26 -9.94
C SER A 256 15.52 -36.48 -9.06
N PRO A 257 16.78 -36.66 -8.68
CA PRO A 257 17.13 -37.26 -7.39
C PRO A 257 18.02 -36.37 -6.52
N ASP A 258 17.72 -36.45 -5.21
CA ASP A 258 18.49 -36.17 -3.99
C ASP A 258 19.25 -34.83 -3.79
#